data_AF-A0A0M8N3T4-F1
#
_entry.id   AF-A0A0M8N3T4-F1
#
_cell.length_a   1.000
_cell.length_b   1.000
_cell.length_c   1.000
_cell.angle_alpha   90.00
_cell.angle_beta   90.00
_cell.angle_gamma   90.00
#
_symmetry.space_group_name_H-M   'P 1'
#
loop_
_entity.id
_entity.type
_entity.pdbx_description
1 polymer ?
#
loop_
_entity_poly.entity_id
_entity_poly.type
_entity_poly.pdbx_seq_one_letter_code
_entity_poly.pdbx_strand_id
1 'polypeptide(L)'
;MLSRDIFAEPIDTKAPRQIPEKFNGSSSYYINPVGIQSMVISAKELGKDTALSIDSMTAFSARVHLSKDSSSPPAISFPLVQGMACVTGLFNGATTVIRSGVFFKTMTRVTKDPKPDTAKYTFTLEDGSTWRVYAYRTKGDPLELKVTNNGLAEAKKPFFGVVQVCKDPLTPGSEALLDDGAGIYPVTLSLSGSASGSEGRYSFDFTKEGHGSGELYMFALPHHVESFDQGTIKRLQKLQLQSQTKGLATLVKGTSWTMIEPDLPINMSFAPWDPKKGSLDRLSDQAKGTIRAAAAKEVAQNMIAQSNLDSMYFSGKALAKFATIVYVVRDMIGDKTMTQTGLDQLKAAFAIFAANKQKYPLVRESIVSSASYATGNAGADFGNTYYNDHHFHYGYHILAAAMIGFLDPSWAKQNRDYINALVRDVANPSAKDQMFPMWRNFDWYHGHSWAHGLYAAMDGKASENGGKDASERVANGEDRTKSRAQRI
;
A
#
# COMPACT_ATOMS: atom_id res chain seq x y z
N MET A 1 -7.55 -18.34 9.99
CA MET A 1 -6.94 -18.32 11.35
C MET A 1 -6.58 -16.87 11.64
N LEU A 2 -7.49 -16.12 12.26
CA LEU A 2 -7.20 -14.79 12.79
C LEU A 2 -6.21 -14.99 13.95
N SER A 3 -5.03 -14.37 13.89
CA SER A 3 -4.00 -14.58 14.91
C SER A 3 -4.50 -14.11 16.26
N ARG A 4 -4.28 -14.95 17.27
CA ARG A 4 -4.71 -14.71 18.67
C ARG A 4 -3.85 -13.68 19.39
N ASP A 5 -2.82 -13.18 18.72
CA ASP A 5 -1.82 -12.24 19.17
C ASP A 5 -1.44 -11.29 18.01
N ILE A 6 -0.94 -10.09 18.34
CA ILE A 6 -0.27 -9.20 17.37
C ILE A 6 1.23 -9.40 17.51
N PHE A 7 1.85 -9.82 16.41
CA PHE A 7 3.27 -10.12 16.34
C PHE A 7 4.07 -8.83 16.18
N ALA A 8 5.12 -8.68 16.98
CA ALA A 8 6.17 -7.74 16.67
C ALA A 8 7.14 -8.42 15.68
N GLU A 9 6.79 -8.40 14.41
CA GLU A 9 7.75 -8.64 13.34
C GLU A 9 8.08 -7.33 12.64
N PRO A 10 9.29 -6.82 12.90
CA PRO A 10 10.07 -6.23 11.84
C PRO A 10 11.37 -7.01 11.66
N ILE A 11 11.65 -7.33 10.39
CA ILE A 11 12.95 -7.06 9.78
C ILE A 11 14.08 -7.99 10.24
N ASP A 12 14.34 -9.05 9.48
CA ASP A 12 15.48 -9.94 9.64
C ASP A 12 16.82 -9.20 9.37
N THR A 13 17.88 -9.51 10.13
CA THR A 13 19.25 -9.08 9.80
C THR A 13 19.88 -9.96 8.71
N LYS A 14 19.24 -11.09 8.38
CA LYS A 14 19.65 -11.97 7.30
C LYS A 14 18.95 -11.55 6.01
N ALA A 15 19.75 -11.45 4.94
CA ALA A 15 19.25 -11.29 3.60
C ALA A 15 18.19 -12.37 3.29
N PRO A 16 17.17 -12.07 2.47
CA PRO A 16 16.20 -13.08 2.04
C PRO A 16 16.90 -14.33 1.50
N ARG A 17 16.40 -15.52 1.87
CA ARG A 17 17.06 -16.79 1.52
C ARG A 17 16.97 -17.04 0.01
N GLN A 18 18.13 -17.17 -0.63
CA GLN A 18 18.31 -17.57 -2.02
C GLN A 18 18.21 -19.12 -2.13
N ILE A 19 17.41 -19.64 -3.06
CA ILE A 19 17.28 -21.10 -3.34
C ILE A 19 17.11 -21.30 -4.87
N PRO A 20 17.47 -22.49 -5.42
CA PRO A 20 18.53 -22.64 -6.41
C PRO A 20 18.26 -21.95 -7.77
N GLU A 21 19.37 -21.63 -8.43
CA GLU A 21 19.50 -20.86 -9.67
C GLU A 21 18.73 -21.42 -10.89
N LYS A 22 18.29 -20.51 -11.77
CA LYS A 22 18.12 -20.77 -13.21
C LYS A 22 18.65 -19.62 -14.07
N PHE A 23 19.24 -20.03 -15.20
CA PHE A 23 19.83 -19.28 -16.33
C PHE A 23 20.39 -17.89 -16.01
N ASN A 24 21.73 -17.81 -15.86
CA ASN A 24 22.59 -16.63 -15.64
C ASN A 24 23.10 -16.36 -14.20
N GLY A 25 22.81 -17.21 -13.21
CA GLY A 25 23.29 -17.02 -11.84
C GLY A 25 22.48 -16.03 -10.99
N SER A 26 21.32 -15.58 -11.49
CA SER A 26 20.40 -14.73 -10.71
C SER A 26 19.43 -15.56 -9.87
N SER A 27 19.07 -15.04 -8.69
CA SER A 27 17.98 -15.57 -7.86
C SER A 27 16.63 -15.41 -8.56
N SER A 28 15.81 -16.46 -8.58
CA SER A 28 14.46 -16.40 -9.16
C SER A 28 13.42 -15.77 -8.23
N TYR A 29 13.67 -15.78 -6.92
CA TYR A 29 12.83 -15.15 -5.91
C TYR A 29 13.62 -14.87 -4.62
N TYR A 30 13.04 -14.02 -3.79
CA TYR A 30 13.47 -13.73 -2.43
C TYR A 30 12.27 -13.96 -1.50
N ILE A 31 12.48 -14.61 -0.37
CA ILE A 31 11.41 -14.90 0.60
C ILE A 31 11.82 -14.49 2.01
N ASN A 32 10.87 -13.92 2.74
CA ASN A 32 10.94 -13.82 4.19
C ASN A 32 10.10 -14.96 4.77
N PRO A 33 10.64 -15.78 5.67
CA PRO A 33 9.89 -16.86 6.28
C PRO A 33 8.68 -16.31 7.04
N VAL A 34 7.50 -16.87 6.78
CA VAL A 34 6.26 -16.50 7.47
C VAL A 34 6.09 -17.28 8.78
N GLY A 35 5.46 -16.64 9.77
CA GLY A 35 5.07 -17.30 11.03
C GLY A 35 6.17 -17.39 12.09
N ILE A 36 7.25 -16.62 11.96
CA ILE A 36 8.27 -16.54 13.02
C ILE A 36 7.76 -15.59 14.13
N GLN A 37 7.58 -16.13 15.32
CA GLN A 37 7.09 -15.35 16.46
C GLN A 37 8.26 -14.81 17.27
N SER A 38 9.04 -13.87 16.71
CA SER A 38 10.24 -13.33 17.37
C SER A 38 9.92 -12.75 18.74
N MET A 39 8.99 -11.79 18.78
CA MET A 39 8.46 -11.22 20.03
C MET A 39 6.95 -11.02 19.89
N VAL A 40 6.21 -11.36 20.94
CA VAL A 40 4.75 -11.28 20.98
C VAL A 40 4.31 -10.53 22.23
N ILE A 41 3.52 -9.47 22.05
CA ILE A 41 2.85 -8.77 23.15
C ILE A 41 1.44 -9.37 23.28
N SER A 42 1.11 -9.86 24.47
CA SER A 42 -0.16 -10.49 24.78
C SER A 42 -0.61 -10.12 26.19
N ALA A 43 -1.74 -10.66 26.62
CA ALA A 43 -2.25 -10.51 27.97
C ALA A 43 -2.76 -11.85 28.50
N LYS A 44 -2.64 -12.08 29.81
CA LYS A 44 -3.06 -13.34 30.45
C LYS A 44 -4.55 -13.64 30.28
N GLU A 45 -5.35 -12.59 30.12
CA GLU A 45 -6.79 -12.62 29.94
C GLU A 45 -7.21 -13.11 28.54
N LEU A 46 -6.29 -13.10 27.56
CA LEU A 46 -6.54 -13.57 26.21
C LEU A 46 -6.43 -15.10 26.11
N GLY A 47 -7.22 -15.70 25.23
CA GLY A 47 -7.28 -17.16 25.09
C GLY A 47 -7.94 -17.63 23.80
N LYS A 48 -8.60 -18.79 23.86
CA LYS A 48 -9.26 -19.40 22.69
C LYS A 48 -10.45 -18.58 22.17
N ASP A 49 -11.07 -17.80 23.06
CA ASP A 49 -12.29 -17.03 22.80
C ASP A 49 -11.98 -15.57 22.43
N THR A 50 -10.69 -15.21 22.28
CA THR A 50 -10.24 -13.84 21.97
C THR A 50 -10.97 -13.28 20.77
N ALA A 51 -11.54 -12.09 20.94
CA ALA A 51 -12.20 -11.33 19.88
C ALA A 51 -11.29 -10.20 19.39
N LEU A 52 -11.24 -10.02 18.08
CA LEU A 52 -10.55 -8.91 17.42
C LEU A 52 -11.58 -7.89 16.95
N SER A 53 -11.34 -6.61 17.28
CA SER A 53 -12.07 -5.48 16.68
C SER A 53 -11.08 -4.41 16.23
N ILE A 54 -11.54 -3.53 15.34
CA ILE A 54 -10.72 -2.48 14.74
C ILE A 54 -11.51 -1.17 14.81
N ASP A 55 -10.83 -0.08 15.16
CA ASP A 55 -11.35 1.27 15.02
C ASP A 55 -10.30 2.23 14.44
N SER A 56 -10.68 3.50 14.29
CA SER A 56 -9.77 4.59 13.89
C SER A 56 -8.98 4.29 12.60
N MET A 57 -9.59 3.55 11.67
CA MET A 57 -8.95 3.13 10.43
C MET A 57 -8.78 4.31 9.48
N THR A 58 -7.56 4.49 8.98
CA THR A 58 -7.21 5.48 7.96
C THR A 58 -6.46 4.79 6.81
N ALA A 59 -6.00 5.56 5.82
CA ALA A 59 -5.13 5.02 4.77
C ALA A 59 -3.75 4.56 5.29
N PHE A 60 -3.36 4.97 6.50
CA PHE A 60 -2.00 4.82 7.04
C PHE A 60 -1.92 4.03 8.35
N SER A 61 -3.07 3.88 9.01
CA SER A 61 -3.15 3.33 10.36
C SER A 61 -4.46 2.61 10.63
N ALA A 62 -4.41 1.73 11.61
CA ALA A 62 -5.59 1.14 12.23
C ALA A 62 -5.30 0.87 13.69
N ARG A 63 -6.28 1.04 14.57
CA ARG A 63 -6.16 0.62 15.96
C ARG A 63 -6.87 -0.72 16.13
N VAL A 64 -6.09 -1.74 16.47
CA VAL A 64 -6.59 -3.10 16.66
C VAL A 64 -6.76 -3.37 18.15
N HIS A 65 -7.89 -3.96 18.53
CA HIS A 65 -8.19 -4.34 19.89
C HIS A 65 -8.25 -5.85 20.01
N LEU A 66 -7.62 -6.39 21.05
CA LEU A 66 -7.84 -7.77 21.46
C LEU A 66 -8.57 -7.77 22.81
N SER A 67 -9.76 -8.36 22.80
CA SER A 67 -10.59 -8.59 23.98
C SER A 67 -10.59 -10.08 24.31
N LYS A 68 -10.80 -10.41 25.59
CA LYS A 68 -10.96 -11.81 26.04
C LYS A 68 -12.05 -12.56 25.25
N ASP A 69 -13.15 -11.87 24.94
CA ASP A 69 -14.29 -12.32 24.15
C ASP A 69 -15.00 -11.11 23.52
N SER A 70 -16.06 -11.33 22.73
CA SER A 70 -16.77 -10.27 22.00
C SER A 70 -17.56 -9.29 22.89
N SER A 71 -17.73 -9.60 24.17
CA SER A 71 -18.47 -8.78 25.14
C SER A 71 -17.56 -8.02 26.12
N SER A 72 -16.30 -8.44 26.22
CA SER A 72 -15.32 -7.88 27.14
C SER A 72 -14.69 -6.60 26.58
N PRO A 73 -14.32 -5.64 27.46
CA PRO A 73 -13.50 -4.51 27.03
C PRO A 73 -12.13 -5.00 26.51
N PRO A 74 -11.46 -4.20 25.67
CA PRO A 74 -10.12 -4.52 25.18
C PRO A 74 -9.13 -4.78 26.33
N ALA A 75 -8.48 -5.94 26.32
CA ALA A 75 -7.38 -6.24 27.23
C ALA A 75 -6.11 -5.49 26.79
N ILE A 76 -5.92 -5.40 25.47
CA ILE A 76 -4.82 -4.69 24.83
C ILE A 76 -5.30 -4.02 23.54
N SER A 77 -4.81 -2.81 23.29
CA SER A 77 -5.03 -2.09 22.03
C SER A 77 -3.70 -1.78 21.35
N PHE A 78 -3.66 -1.87 20.03
CA PHE A 78 -2.45 -1.69 19.23
C PHE A 78 -2.69 -0.60 18.18
N PRO A 79 -2.15 0.62 18.37
CA PRO A 79 -2.10 1.62 17.32
C PRO A 79 -1.06 1.19 16.28
N LEU A 80 -1.51 0.63 15.16
CA LEU A 80 -0.65 0.21 14.07
C LEU A 80 -0.53 1.36 13.07
N VAL A 81 0.69 1.85 12.86
CA VAL A 81 0.99 2.89 11.88
C VAL A 81 2.16 2.41 11.02
N GLN A 82 2.05 2.60 9.71
CA GLN A 82 3.13 2.26 8.80
C GLN A 82 4.42 3.00 9.18
N GLY A 83 5.52 2.27 9.28
CA GLY A 83 6.83 2.81 9.67
C GLY A 83 7.07 2.95 11.17
N MET A 84 6.19 2.46 12.05
CA MET A 84 6.45 2.48 13.49
C MET A 84 7.78 1.80 13.85
N ALA A 85 8.60 2.45 14.69
CA ALA A 85 9.88 1.89 15.12
C ALA A 85 9.73 0.74 16.12
N CYS A 86 8.65 0.74 16.88
CA CYS A 86 8.33 -0.25 17.90
C CYS A 86 6.86 -0.64 17.82
N VAL A 87 6.57 -1.92 18.00
CA VAL A 87 5.19 -2.38 18.18
C VAL A 87 4.74 -1.96 19.57
N THR A 88 3.58 -1.32 19.64
CA THR A 88 3.07 -0.69 20.86
C THR A 88 1.76 -1.34 21.31
N GLY A 89 1.72 -1.81 22.55
CA GLY A 89 0.54 -2.34 23.22
C GLY A 89 0.07 -1.44 24.35
N LEU A 90 -1.19 -1.04 24.32
CA LEU A 90 -1.84 -0.19 25.32
C LEU A 90 -2.63 -1.05 26.30
N PHE A 91 -2.23 -1.04 27.56
CA PHE A 91 -2.83 -1.82 28.64
C PHE A 91 -3.65 -0.93 29.57
N ASN A 92 -4.87 -1.38 29.89
CA ASN A 92 -5.74 -0.72 30.86
C ASN A 92 -6.17 -1.69 31.97
N GLY A 93 -5.20 -2.33 32.62
CA GLY A 93 -5.44 -3.25 33.74
C GLY A 93 -5.44 -4.72 33.38
N ALA A 94 -4.95 -5.09 32.20
CA ALA A 94 -4.67 -6.48 31.85
C ALA A 94 -3.26 -6.89 32.30
N THR A 95 -3.04 -8.19 32.48
CA THR A 95 -1.76 -8.74 32.93
C THR A 95 -0.85 -8.98 31.73
N THR A 96 0.15 -8.11 31.53
CA THR A 96 1.06 -8.18 30.38
C THR A 96 1.78 -9.52 30.29
N VAL A 97 1.82 -10.07 29.08
CA VAL A 97 2.55 -11.28 28.73
C VAL A 97 3.44 -10.99 27.52
N ILE A 98 4.72 -11.34 27.62
CA ILE A 98 5.67 -11.32 26.51
C ILE A 98 6.04 -12.76 26.17
N ARG A 99 5.87 -13.15 24.91
CA ARG A 99 6.21 -14.49 24.40
C ARG A 99 7.20 -14.43 23.25
N SER A 100 7.91 -15.53 23.03
CA SER A 100 8.71 -15.75 21.84
C SER A 100 8.63 -17.22 21.41
N GLY A 101 8.36 -17.45 20.13
CA GLY A 101 8.52 -18.76 19.48
C GLY A 101 9.97 -19.06 19.07
N VAL A 102 10.86 -18.06 19.14
CA VAL A 102 12.31 -18.21 18.94
C VAL A 102 13.03 -18.55 20.26
N PHE A 103 12.36 -18.32 21.40
CA PHE A 103 12.86 -18.46 22.77
C PHE A 103 13.87 -17.37 23.19
N PHE A 104 13.81 -17.01 24.47
CA PHE A 104 14.70 -16.12 25.17
C PHE A 104 15.99 -16.86 25.52
N LYS A 105 17.11 -16.30 25.07
CA LYS A 105 18.43 -16.62 25.59
C LYS A 105 18.69 -15.88 26.90
N THR A 106 18.34 -14.59 26.96
CA THR A 106 18.40 -13.77 28.17
C THR A 106 17.26 -12.76 28.24
N MET A 107 16.86 -12.40 29.45
CA MET A 107 16.01 -11.25 29.75
C MET A 107 16.62 -10.49 30.93
N THR A 108 16.99 -9.22 30.72
CA THR A 108 17.62 -8.38 31.74
C THR A 108 16.81 -7.11 31.95
N ARG A 109 16.37 -6.85 33.19
CA ARG A 109 15.80 -5.56 33.58
C ARG A 109 16.94 -4.56 33.79
N VAL A 110 16.85 -3.41 33.15
CA VAL A 110 17.84 -2.33 33.36
C VAL A 110 17.55 -1.65 34.70
N THR A 111 18.60 -1.38 35.47
CA THR A 111 18.48 -0.81 36.82
C THR A 111 18.22 0.69 36.81
N LYS A 112 18.80 1.39 35.83
CA LYS A 112 18.55 2.81 35.58
C LYS A 112 17.50 2.95 34.48
N ASP A 113 16.33 3.41 34.85
CA ASP A 113 15.25 3.65 33.91
C ASP A 113 15.66 4.73 32.89
N PRO A 114 15.34 4.56 31.59
CA PRO A 114 15.70 5.52 30.53
C PRO A 114 14.98 6.87 30.69
N LYS A 115 13.79 6.86 31.30
CA LYS A 115 12.93 8.01 31.53
C LYS A 115 12.15 7.83 32.84
N PRO A 116 11.61 8.91 33.44
CA PRO A 116 10.62 8.78 34.51
C PRO A 116 9.53 7.77 34.14
N ASP A 117 9.13 6.96 35.11
CA ASP A 117 7.98 6.05 34.97
C ASP A 117 8.10 5.00 33.84
N THR A 118 9.30 4.80 33.30
CA THR A 118 9.52 3.93 32.14
C THR A 118 10.51 2.84 32.47
N ALA A 119 10.03 1.62 32.73
CA ALA A 119 10.90 0.47 32.93
C ALA A 119 11.46 0.00 31.59
N LYS A 120 12.70 -0.51 31.60
CA LYS A 120 13.37 -1.07 30.41
C LYS A 120 13.85 -2.48 30.65
N TYR A 121 13.64 -3.33 29.66
CA TYR A 121 14.15 -4.69 29.59
C TYR A 121 14.92 -4.88 28.28
N THR A 122 15.99 -5.68 28.32
CA THR A 122 16.70 -6.15 27.14
C THR A 122 16.48 -7.66 27.03
N PHE A 123 15.92 -8.08 25.91
CA PHE A 123 15.75 -9.48 25.54
C PHE A 123 16.77 -9.82 24.46
N THR A 124 17.49 -10.93 24.64
CA THR A 124 18.24 -11.56 23.56
C THR A 124 17.59 -12.91 23.29
N LEU A 125 17.28 -13.19 22.03
CA LEU A 125 16.66 -14.44 21.61
C LEU A 125 17.72 -15.48 21.22
N GLU A 126 17.33 -16.75 21.09
CA GLU A 126 18.25 -17.84 20.70
C GLU A 126 18.82 -17.69 19.28
N ASP A 127 18.16 -16.93 18.41
CA ASP A 127 18.68 -16.58 17.08
C ASP A 127 19.75 -15.47 17.11
N GLY A 128 20.06 -14.93 18.30
CA GLY A 128 21.03 -13.86 18.52
C GLY A 128 20.48 -12.45 18.35
N SER A 129 19.20 -12.28 18.01
CA SER A 129 18.59 -10.95 17.89
C SER A 129 18.39 -10.29 19.25
N THR A 130 18.56 -8.96 19.28
CA THR A 130 18.34 -8.14 20.49
C THR A 130 17.09 -7.29 20.35
N TRP A 131 16.31 -7.25 21.43
CA TRP A 131 15.05 -6.51 21.50
C TRP A 131 15.01 -5.68 22.78
N ARG A 132 14.57 -4.44 22.67
CA ARG A 132 14.32 -3.56 23.82
C ARG A 132 12.83 -3.55 24.09
N VAL A 133 12.47 -3.75 25.35
CA VAL A 133 11.08 -3.67 25.82
C VAL A 133 10.97 -2.53 26.81
N TYR A 134 10.16 -1.54 26.47
CA TYR A 134 9.89 -0.37 27.29
C TYR A 134 8.49 -0.45 27.86
N ALA A 135 8.33 -0.14 29.15
CA ALA A 135 7.04 -0.12 29.81
C ALA A 135 6.85 1.21 30.52
N TYR A 136 6.15 2.14 29.86
CA TYR A 136 5.78 3.44 30.42
C TYR A 136 4.47 3.31 31.18
N ARG A 137 4.51 3.46 32.52
CA ARG A 137 3.31 3.40 33.36
C ARG A 137 2.57 4.74 33.33
N THR A 138 1.24 4.70 33.25
CA THR A 138 0.40 5.89 33.40
C THR A 138 -0.23 5.98 34.79
N LYS A 139 -0.37 4.85 35.50
CA LYS A 139 -0.76 4.76 36.91
C LYS A 139 -0.36 3.40 37.50
N GLY A 140 -0.41 3.29 38.83
CA GLY A 140 -0.11 2.05 39.54
C GLY A 140 1.38 1.72 39.56
N ASP A 141 1.70 0.44 39.79
CA ASP A 141 3.07 -0.03 39.93
C ASP A 141 3.81 -0.10 38.58
N PRO A 142 5.14 0.06 38.55
CA PRO A 142 5.95 -0.24 37.37
C PRO A 142 5.75 -1.69 36.89
N LEU A 143 5.91 -1.92 35.59
CA LEU A 143 5.83 -3.27 35.04
C LEU A 143 7.00 -4.13 35.57
N GLU A 144 6.68 -5.20 36.29
CA GLU A 144 7.62 -6.24 36.71
C GLU A 144 7.34 -7.56 35.98
N LEU A 145 8.24 -7.92 35.05
CA LEU A 145 8.18 -9.18 34.33
C LEU A 145 8.95 -10.28 35.06
N LYS A 146 8.35 -11.47 35.17
CA LYS A 146 8.98 -12.69 35.64
C LYS A 146 9.04 -13.70 34.50
N VAL A 147 10.24 -14.17 34.19
CA VAL A 147 10.44 -15.29 33.27
C VAL A 147 9.86 -16.55 33.91
N THR A 148 8.91 -17.18 33.21
CA THR A 148 8.29 -18.45 33.64
C THR A 148 8.96 -19.64 32.98
N ASN A 149 9.36 -19.47 31.71
CA ASN A 149 10.20 -20.40 30.96
C ASN A 149 10.92 -19.63 29.83
N ASN A 150 11.69 -20.33 29.01
CA ASN A 150 12.44 -19.73 27.91
C ASN A 150 11.58 -19.17 26.77
N GLY A 151 10.25 -19.30 26.78
CA GLY A 151 9.35 -18.68 25.79
C GLY A 151 8.32 -17.72 26.36
N LEU A 152 8.30 -17.49 27.69
CA LEU A 152 7.24 -16.77 28.39
C LEU A 152 7.76 -15.94 29.56
N ALA A 153 7.52 -14.63 29.49
CA ALA A 153 7.67 -13.69 30.60
C ALA A 153 6.30 -13.07 30.91
N GLU A 154 5.90 -13.12 32.18
CA GLU A 154 4.57 -12.69 32.63
C GLU A 154 4.71 -11.59 33.70
N ALA A 155 3.83 -10.59 33.64
CA ALA A 155 3.75 -9.56 34.66
C ALA A 155 3.19 -10.12 35.97
N LYS A 156 3.75 -9.70 37.11
CA LYS A 156 3.24 -10.12 38.42
C LYS A 156 1.87 -9.53 38.79
N LYS A 157 1.51 -8.41 38.18
CA LYS A 157 0.32 -7.60 38.48
C LYS A 157 -0.28 -7.02 37.20
N PRO A 158 -1.57 -6.65 37.21
CA PRO A 158 -2.18 -5.83 36.17
C PRO A 158 -1.37 -4.57 35.86
N PHE A 159 -1.23 -4.23 34.57
CA PHE A 159 -0.47 -3.06 34.13
C PHE A 159 -1.38 -1.98 33.53
N PHE A 160 -1.06 -0.72 33.80
CA PHE A 160 -1.74 0.43 33.22
C PHE A 160 -0.70 1.34 32.55
N GLY A 161 -0.71 1.34 31.22
CA GLY A 161 0.27 2.10 30.45
C GLY A 161 0.59 1.47 29.11
N VAL A 162 1.79 1.75 28.64
CA VAL A 162 2.26 1.43 27.28
C VAL A 162 3.40 0.43 27.38
N VAL A 163 3.32 -0.67 26.62
CA VAL A 163 4.43 -1.61 26.43
C VAL A 163 4.87 -1.54 24.97
N GLN A 164 6.14 -1.22 24.74
CA GLN A 164 6.73 -1.17 23.40
C GLN A 164 7.79 -2.24 23.25
N VAL A 165 7.77 -2.93 22.11
CA VAL A 165 8.80 -3.90 21.72
C VAL A 165 9.50 -3.38 20.46
N CYS A 166 10.79 -3.11 20.59
CA CYS A 166 11.64 -2.53 19.55
C CYS A 166 12.78 -3.49 19.20
N LYS A 167 12.99 -3.77 17.91
CA LYS A 167 14.18 -4.51 17.48
C LYS A 167 15.39 -3.59 17.53
N ASP A 168 16.48 -4.05 18.13
CA ASP A 168 17.73 -3.30 18.23
C ASP A 168 18.83 -3.99 17.41
N PRO A 169 19.28 -3.39 16.29
CA PRO A 169 20.36 -3.94 15.48
C PRO A 169 21.75 -3.77 16.12
N LEU A 170 21.84 -3.16 17.31
CA LEU A 170 23.09 -2.86 18.02
C LEU A 170 24.05 -1.97 17.21
N THR A 171 23.53 -1.21 16.25
CA THR A 171 24.27 -0.16 15.56
C THR A 171 24.69 0.92 16.57
N PRO A 172 25.89 1.52 16.48
CA PRO A 172 26.33 2.53 17.45
C PRO A 172 25.29 3.65 17.68
N GLY A 173 24.87 3.84 18.93
CA GLY A 173 23.88 4.84 19.34
C GLY A 173 22.41 4.42 19.21
N SER A 174 22.11 3.24 18.67
CA SER A 174 20.74 2.70 18.54
C SER A 174 19.98 2.67 19.88
N GLU A 175 20.60 2.14 20.93
CA GLU A 175 19.99 2.05 22.26
C GLU A 175 19.57 3.42 22.80
N ALA A 176 20.41 4.46 22.63
CA ALA A 176 20.11 5.81 23.10
C ALA A 176 18.92 6.43 22.33
N LEU A 177 18.80 6.15 21.02
CA LEU A 177 17.67 6.60 20.21
C LEU A 177 16.36 5.90 20.62
N LEU A 178 16.42 4.59 20.87
CA LEU A 178 15.25 3.84 21.35
C LEU A 178 14.86 4.26 22.78
N ASP A 179 15.83 4.57 23.63
CA ASP A 179 15.59 5.12 24.97
C ASP A 179 14.93 6.49 24.91
N ASP A 180 15.36 7.38 24.00
CA ASP A 180 14.71 8.68 23.76
C ASP A 180 13.30 8.53 23.16
N GLY A 181 13.02 7.48 22.40
CA GLY A 181 11.69 7.16 21.90
C GLY A 181 10.78 6.45 22.91
N ALA A 182 11.31 5.99 24.03
CA ALA A 182 10.59 5.11 24.95
C ALA A 182 9.30 5.76 25.51
N GLY A 183 8.19 5.03 25.41
CA GLY A 183 6.86 5.47 25.80
C GLY A 183 6.15 6.37 24.79
N ILE A 184 6.79 6.73 23.66
CA ILE A 184 6.22 7.59 22.60
C ILE A 184 5.89 6.73 21.38
N TYR A 185 4.70 6.88 20.81
CA TYR A 185 4.26 6.08 19.66
C TYR A 185 3.37 6.87 18.70
N PRO A 186 3.38 6.51 17.40
CA PRO A 186 2.47 7.11 16.43
C PRO A 186 1.06 6.53 16.59
N VAL A 187 0.04 7.33 16.33
CA VAL A 187 -1.38 6.87 16.30
C VAL A 187 -2.01 7.00 14.93
N THR A 188 -1.57 7.99 14.15
CA THR A 188 -2.00 8.20 12.77
C THR A 188 -1.04 9.11 12.03
N LEU A 189 -1.29 9.30 10.74
CA LEU A 189 -0.56 10.15 9.83
C LEU A 189 -1.54 11.02 9.02
N SER A 190 -1.23 12.30 8.89
CA SER A 190 -1.90 13.20 7.93
C SER A 190 -1.02 13.39 6.69
N LEU A 191 -1.65 13.28 5.52
CA LEU A 191 -1.02 13.56 4.22
C LEU A 191 -1.46 14.94 3.73
N SER A 192 -0.49 15.75 3.32
CA SER A 192 -0.74 16.97 2.55
C SER A 192 0.21 17.07 1.37
N GLY A 193 -0.13 17.84 0.35
CA GLY A 193 0.75 18.05 -0.78
C GLY A 193 0.26 19.12 -1.75
N SER A 194 1.18 19.56 -2.60
CA SER A 194 0.95 20.51 -3.67
C SER A 194 1.86 20.18 -4.86
N ALA A 195 1.48 20.67 -6.03
CA ALA A 195 2.32 20.63 -7.22
C ALA A 195 2.40 22.04 -7.81
N SER A 196 3.58 22.45 -8.23
CA SER A 196 3.84 23.73 -8.87
C SER A 196 4.87 23.55 -9.98
N GLY A 197 4.45 23.76 -11.24
CA GLY A 197 5.28 23.40 -12.38
C GLY A 197 5.54 21.89 -12.39
N SER A 198 6.79 21.48 -12.55
CA SER A 198 7.21 20.08 -12.46
C SER A 198 7.51 19.60 -11.04
N GLU A 199 7.55 20.49 -10.05
CA GLU A 199 7.83 20.09 -8.67
C GLU A 199 6.54 19.65 -7.96
N GLY A 200 6.51 18.42 -7.48
CA GLY A 200 5.58 17.94 -6.47
C GLY A 200 6.20 18.04 -5.08
N ARG A 201 5.44 18.50 -4.10
CA ARG A 201 5.83 18.45 -2.68
C ARG A 201 4.71 17.78 -1.90
N TYR A 202 5.03 16.81 -1.07
CA TYR A 202 4.08 16.18 -0.15
C TYR A 202 4.69 15.97 1.22
N SER A 203 3.86 15.98 2.26
CA SER A 203 4.31 15.90 3.65
C SER A 203 3.53 14.85 4.41
N PHE A 204 4.25 14.18 5.31
CA PHE A 204 3.73 13.22 6.27
C PHE A 204 3.80 13.82 7.67
N ASP A 205 2.66 14.18 8.26
CA ASP A 205 2.56 14.70 9.63
C ASP A 205 1.98 13.66 10.59
N PHE A 206 2.86 13.02 11.35
CA PHE A 206 2.53 11.98 12.32
C PHE A 206 1.95 12.59 13.58
N THR A 207 0.80 12.06 14.01
CA THR A 207 0.29 12.31 15.36
C THR A 207 0.89 11.29 16.31
N LYS A 208 1.42 11.76 17.44
CA LYS A 208 2.01 10.91 18.48
C LYS A 208 1.24 11.03 19.79
N GLU A 209 1.27 9.95 20.57
CA GLU A 209 0.81 9.91 21.95
C GLU A 209 1.89 9.30 22.87
N GLY A 210 1.62 9.31 24.18
CA GLY A 210 2.46 8.65 25.18
C GLY A 210 3.27 9.61 26.04
N HIS A 211 4.51 9.22 26.37
CA HIS A 211 5.37 9.93 27.31
C HIS A 211 5.67 11.38 26.87
N GLY A 212 5.64 12.33 27.81
CA GLY A 212 5.75 13.77 27.50
C GLY A 212 7.16 14.29 27.18
N SER A 213 8.19 13.48 27.37
CA SER A 213 9.60 13.81 27.09
C SER A 213 10.21 12.81 26.11
N GLY A 214 10.97 13.32 25.13
CA GLY A 214 11.61 12.57 24.04
C GLY A 214 10.97 12.80 22.67
N GLU A 215 11.52 12.16 21.64
CA GLU A 215 11.06 12.30 20.26
C GLU A 215 10.28 11.09 19.73
N LEU A 216 9.50 11.32 18.67
CA LEU A 216 8.96 10.20 17.87
C LEU A 216 10.05 9.74 16.88
N TYR A 217 10.14 8.43 16.68
CA TYR A 217 11.00 7.83 15.67
C TYR A 217 10.19 6.93 14.75
N MET A 218 10.36 7.13 13.44
CA MET A 218 9.66 6.39 12.39
C MET A 218 10.68 5.90 11.36
N PHE A 219 10.54 4.68 10.86
CA PHE A 219 11.36 4.16 9.78
C PHE A 219 10.89 4.71 8.43
N ALA A 220 11.79 5.24 7.63
CA ALA A 220 11.54 5.65 6.25
C ALA A 220 12.06 4.60 5.28
N LEU A 221 11.29 4.26 4.25
CA LEU A 221 11.71 3.38 3.17
C LEU A 221 12.71 4.10 2.23
N PRO A 222 13.50 3.39 1.41
CA PRO A 222 14.50 4.02 0.54
C PRO A 222 13.96 5.17 -0.32
N HIS A 223 12.79 4.99 -0.97
CA HIS A 223 12.19 6.04 -1.81
C HIS A 223 11.78 7.30 -1.03
N HIS A 224 11.46 7.19 0.27
CA HIS A 224 11.25 8.36 1.11
C HIS A 224 12.57 9.11 1.32
N VAL A 225 13.65 8.38 1.64
CA VAL A 225 14.97 8.97 1.86
C VAL A 225 15.49 9.67 0.60
N GLU A 226 15.24 9.09 -0.57
CA GLU A 226 15.58 9.67 -1.87
C GLU A 226 14.82 10.97 -2.18
N SER A 227 13.58 11.11 -1.69
CA SER A 227 12.73 12.27 -1.93
C SER A 227 12.77 13.32 -0.82
N PHE A 228 13.41 13.06 0.33
CA PHE A 228 13.39 13.99 1.46
C PHE A 228 13.97 15.37 1.12
N ASP A 229 13.31 16.40 1.65
CA ASP A 229 13.86 17.75 1.67
C ASP A 229 15.08 17.87 2.62
N GLN A 230 15.80 18.98 2.52
CA GLN A 230 16.98 19.24 3.36
C GLN A 230 16.66 19.30 4.86
N GLY A 231 15.45 19.72 5.25
CA GLY A 231 15.01 19.73 6.65
C GLY A 231 14.81 18.32 7.21
N THR A 232 14.28 17.40 6.40
CA THR A 232 14.02 16.01 6.78
C THR A 232 15.30 15.17 6.76
N ILE A 233 16.19 15.39 5.79
CA ILE A 233 17.52 14.72 5.74
C ILE A 233 18.31 14.93 7.03
N LYS A 234 18.28 16.14 7.62
CA LYS A 234 18.98 16.46 8.89
C LYS A 234 18.49 15.64 10.09
N ARG A 235 17.35 14.97 9.98
CA ARG A 235 16.73 14.17 11.04
C ARG A 235 16.89 12.67 10.84
N LEU A 236 17.54 12.24 9.76
CA LEU A 236 17.95 10.86 9.57
C LEU A 236 18.88 10.41 10.71
N GLN A 237 18.69 9.18 11.16
CA GLN A 237 19.53 8.52 12.15
C GLN A 237 20.28 7.37 11.49
N LYS A 238 21.37 6.92 12.12
CA LYS A 238 22.19 5.80 11.62
C LYS A 238 21.51 4.43 11.78
N LEU A 239 20.48 4.33 12.62
CA LEU A 239 19.77 3.08 12.86
C LEU A 239 18.99 2.71 11.60
N GLN A 240 19.31 1.55 11.02
CA GLN A 240 18.62 0.98 9.87
C GLN A 240 18.18 -0.45 10.14
N LEU A 241 17.13 -0.87 9.46
CA LEU A 241 16.55 -2.20 9.54
C LEU A 241 16.10 -2.62 8.12
N GLN A 242 16.44 -3.82 7.65
CA GLN A 242 15.89 -4.43 6.42
C GLN A 242 14.35 -4.59 6.40
N SER A 243 13.62 -3.73 5.69
CA SER A 243 12.19 -4.02 5.43
C SER A 243 11.99 -5.37 4.75
N GLN A 244 10.79 -5.94 4.85
CA GLN A 244 10.47 -7.25 4.31
C GLN A 244 10.81 -7.33 2.81
N THR A 245 10.39 -6.34 2.01
CA THR A 245 10.53 -6.41 0.54
C THR A 245 11.00 -5.12 -0.12
N LYS A 246 11.44 -4.12 0.66
CA LYS A 246 11.77 -2.77 0.16
C LYS A 246 13.16 -2.28 0.56
N GLY A 247 14.07 -3.20 0.93
CA GLY A 247 15.44 -2.88 1.32
C GLY A 247 15.56 -2.22 2.69
N LEU A 248 16.70 -1.55 2.95
CA LEU A 248 17.00 -0.94 4.24
C LEU A 248 16.10 0.28 4.52
N ALA A 249 15.26 0.17 5.53
CA ALA A 249 14.54 1.30 6.10
C ALA A 249 15.43 2.04 7.10
N THR A 250 15.37 3.37 7.10
CA THR A 250 16.23 4.26 7.90
C THR A 250 15.40 5.01 8.94
N LEU A 251 15.84 5.01 10.19
CA LEU A 251 15.10 5.68 11.26
C LEU A 251 15.19 7.21 11.11
N VAL A 252 14.07 7.90 11.27
CA VAL A 252 13.94 9.36 11.17
C VAL A 252 13.35 9.91 12.45
N LYS A 253 13.95 10.98 12.97
CA LYS A 253 13.52 11.65 14.20
C LYS A 253 12.48 12.74 13.93
N GLY A 254 11.47 12.83 14.79
CA GLY A 254 10.43 13.85 14.78
C GLY A 254 9.14 13.42 14.08
N THR A 255 8.19 14.35 14.00
CA THR A 255 6.78 14.06 13.66
C THR A 255 6.32 14.54 12.29
N SER A 256 7.19 15.10 11.47
CA SER A 256 6.81 15.62 10.15
C SER A 256 7.87 15.20 9.14
N TRP A 257 7.54 14.74 7.95
CA TRP A 257 8.49 14.53 6.86
C TRP A 257 8.03 15.31 5.64
N THR A 258 8.96 15.88 4.89
CA THR A 258 8.66 16.54 3.62
C THR A 258 9.42 15.85 2.50
N MET A 259 8.69 15.45 1.47
CA MET A 259 9.19 14.83 0.26
C MET A 259 9.02 15.78 -0.93
N ILE A 260 9.98 15.76 -1.86
CA ILE A 260 10.05 16.57 -3.07
C ILE A 260 10.28 15.65 -4.26
N GLU A 261 9.39 15.76 -5.25
CA GLU A 261 9.48 15.13 -6.57
C GLU A 261 9.75 16.23 -7.60
N PRO A 262 11.00 16.51 -7.99
CA PRO A 262 11.35 17.71 -8.75
C PRO A 262 10.90 17.69 -10.23
N ASP A 263 10.74 16.49 -10.79
CA ASP A 263 10.62 16.27 -12.23
C ASP A 263 9.33 15.49 -12.60
N LEU A 264 8.18 15.98 -12.15
CA LEU A 264 6.89 15.43 -12.57
C LEU A 264 6.72 15.57 -14.11
N PRO A 265 6.22 14.52 -14.80
CA PRO A 265 6.14 14.48 -16.26
C PRO A 265 4.96 15.30 -16.81
N ILE A 266 4.93 16.61 -16.56
CA ILE A 266 3.82 17.52 -16.90
C ILE A 266 3.65 17.76 -18.41
N ASN A 267 4.61 17.33 -19.23
CA ASN A 267 4.56 17.41 -20.69
C ASN A 267 4.15 16.08 -21.35
N MET A 268 3.83 15.05 -20.57
CA MET A 268 3.35 13.78 -21.10
C MET A 268 1.87 13.91 -21.48
N SER A 269 1.56 13.69 -22.76
CA SER A 269 0.20 13.65 -23.30
C SER A 269 -0.09 12.27 -23.92
N PHE A 270 -0.94 12.18 -24.95
CA PHE A 270 -1.32 10.92 -25.62
C PHE A 270 -0.35 10.47 -26.72
N ALA A 271 0.46 11.37 -27.29
CA ALA A 271 1.52 11.04 -28.24
C ALA A 271 2.61 10.15 -27.61
N PRO A 272 3.34 9.33 -28.38
CA PRO A 272 4.49 8.61 -27.85
C PRO A 272 5.44 9.57 -27.14
N TRP A 273 5.87 9.22 -25.92
CA TRP A 273 6.66 10.09 -25.06
C TRP A 273 7.84 9.34 -24.46
N ASP A 274 8.97 10.02 -24.35
CA ASP A 274 10.21 9.51 -23.75
C ASP A 274 10.67 10.47 -22.62
N PRO A 275 11.11 9.96 -21.45
CA PRO A 275 11.54 10.81 -20.34
C PRO A 275 12.67 11.80 -20.66
N LYS A 276 13.51 11.50 -21.65
CA LYS A 276 14.64 12.34 -22.05
C LYS A 276 14.34 13.15 -23.30
N LYS A 277 13.60 12.57 -24.25
CA LYS A 277 13.33 13.19 -25.57
C LYS A 277 12.00 13.95 -25.63
N GLY A 278 11.11 13.76 -24.67
CA GLY A 278 9.78 14.35 -24.64
C GLY A 278 8.82 13.68 -25.64
N SER A 279 7.81 14.45 -26.07
CA SER A 279 6.76 13.98 -26.97
C SER A 279 7.24 13.85 -28.40
N LEU A 280 6.85 12.77 -29.08
CA LEU A 280 7.03 12.58 -30.52
C LEU A 280 5.73 12.98 -31.24
N ASP A 281 5.63 14.25 -31.62
CA ASP A 281 4.40 14.81 -32.21
C ASP A 281 4.38 14.77 -33.75
N ARG A 282 5.46 14.29 -34.40
CA ARG A 282 5.59 14.27 -35.86
C ARG A 282 6.11 12.94 -36.36
N LEU A 283 5.53 12.48 -37.46
CA LEU A 283 5.91 11.26 -38.16
C LEU A 283 6.34 11.59 -39.59
N SER A 284 7.26 10.81 -40.14
CA SER A 284 7.60 10.86 -41.57
C SER A 284 6.41 10.43 -42.43
N ASP A 285 6.37 10.85 -43.69
CA ASP A 285 5.27 10.50 -44.58
C ASP A 285 5.20 8.99 -44.87
N GLN A 286 6.35 8.32 -44.92
CA GLN A 286 6.42 6.86 -45.02
C GLN A 286 5.81 6.17 -43.79
N ALA A 287 6.10 6.67 -42.59
CA ALA A 287 5.52 6.14 -41.36
C ALA A 287 4.00 6.39 -41.33
N LYS A 288 3.55 7.60 -41.71
CA LYS A 288 2.11 7.91 -41.84
C LYS A 288 1.41 6.98 -42.82
N GLY A 289 2.01 6.71 -43.98
CA GLY A 289 1.45 5.79 -44.98
C GLY A 289 1.27 4.37 -44.43
N THR A 290 2.30 3.86 -43.74
CA THR A 290 2.28 2.53 -43.12
C THR A 290 1.23 2.43 -42.01
N ILE A 291 1.20 3.41 -41.10
CA ILE A 291 0.27 3.45 -39.97
C ILE A 291 -1.17 3.64 -40.48
N ARG A 292 -1.39 4.48 -41.50
CA ARG A 292 -2.72 4.69 -42.09
C ARG A 292 -3.30 3.38 -42.65
N ALA A 293 -2.48 2.58 -43.33
CA ALA A 293 -2.92 1.29 -43.87
C ALA A 293 -3.31 0.30 -42.76
N ALA A 294 -2.58 0.26 -41.65
CA ALA A 294 -2.94 -0.55 -40.49
C ALA A 294 -4.19 -0.03 -39.77
N ALA A 295 -4.25 1.28 -39.52
CA ALA A 295 -5.38 1.93 -38.86
C ALA A 295 -6.69 1.75 -39.65
N ALA A 296 -6.66 1.78 -40.99
CA ALA A 296 -7.82 1.50 -41.81
C ALA A 296 -8.41 0.11 -41.54
N LYS A 297 -7.56 -0.91 -41.35
CA LYS A 297 -8.00 -2.27 -41.01
C LYS A 297 -8.56 -2.36 -39.59
N GLU A 298 -7.96 -1.66 -38.65
CA GLU A 298 -8.41 -1.67 -37.25
C GLU A 298 -9.72 -0.90 -37.04
N VAL A 299 -9.88 0.27 -37.65
CA VAL A 299 -11.11 1.10 -37.56
C VAL A 299 -12.31 0.43 -38.23
N ALA A 300 -12.09 -0.46 -39.20
CA ALA A 300 -13.14 -1.24 -39.85
C ALA A 300 -13.66 -2.41 -38.99
N GLN A 301 -13.00 -2.73 -37.86
CA GLN A 301 -13.45 -3.81 -36.99
C GLN A 301 -14.66 -3.39 -36.15
N ASN A 302 -15.49 -4.37 -35.76
CA ASN A 302 -16.64 -4.12 -34.90
C ASN A 302 -16.18 -3.86 -33.45
N MET A 303 -16.10 -2.57 -33.08
CA MET A 303 -15.65 -2.15 -31.75
C MET A 303 -16.59 -2.60 -30.63
N ILE A 304 -17.91 -2.65 -30.86
CA ILE A 304 -18.89 -3.12 -29.86
C ILE A 304 -18.66 -4.60 -29.56
N ALA A 305 -18.52 -5.44 -30.58
CA ALA A 305 -18.33 -6.87 -30.39
C ALA A 305 -17.03 -7.21 -29.63
N GLN A 306 -15.97 -6.43 -29.87
CA GLN A 306 -14.68 -6.62 -29.19
C GLN A 306 -14.62 -6.03 -27.78
N SER A 307 -15.47 -5.04 -27.47
CA SER A 307 -15.45 -4.37 -26.17
C SER A 307 -16.57 -4.80 -25.25
N ASN A 308 -17.71 -5.32 -25.71
CA ASN A 308 -18.79 -5.78 -24.83
C ASN A 308 -18.56 -7.24 -24.38
N LEU A 309 -17.49 -7.45 -23.63
CA LEU A 309 -17.08 -8.75 -23.11
C LEU A 309 -17.64 -8.97 -21.70
N ASP A 310 -17.39 -10.16 -21.15
CA ASP A 310 -17.82 -10.59 -19.82
C ASP A 310 -16.79 -10.20 -18.72
N SER A 311 -15.96 -9.20 -18.99
CA SER A 311 -14.86 -8.76 -18.12
C SER A 311 -14.64 -7.26 -18.29
N MET A 312 -14.56 -6.51 -17.18
CA MET A 312 -14.19 -5.08 -17.24
C MET A 312 -12.77 -4.89 -17.75
N TYR A 313 -11.86 -5.82 -17.43
CA TYR A 313 -10.47 -5.81 -17.88
C TYR A 313 -10.34 -5.93 -19.40
N PHE A 314 -10.84 -7.02 -19.99
CA PHE A 314 -10.70 -7.24 -21.43
C PHE A 314 -11.48 -6.22 -22.25
N SER A 315 -12.68 -5.84 -21.78
CA SER A 315 -13.48 -4.77 -22.37
C SER A 315 -12.73 -3.44 -22.38
N GLY A 316 -12.13 -3.08 -21.24
CA GLY A 316 -11.34 -1.86 -21.09
C GLY A 316 -10.14 -1.85 -22.03
N LYS A 317 -9.38 -2.96 -22.12
CA LYS A 317 -8.25 -3.07 -23.06
C LYS A 317 -8.68 -2.80 -24.49
N ALA A 318 -9.82 -3.35 -24.93
CA ALA A 318 -10.34 -3.11 -26.27
C ALA A 318 -10.70 -1.63 -26.49
N LEU A 319 -11.40 -1.01 -25.53
CA LEU A 319 -11.75 0.42 -25.59
C LEU A 319 -10.49 1.31 -25.67
N ALA A 320 -9.50 1.07 -24.81
CA ALA A 320 -8.25 1.83 -24.80
C ALA A 320 -7.42 1.64 -26.07
N LYS A 321 -7.39 0.42 -26.63
CA LYS A 321 -6.79 0.12 -27.94
C LYS A 321 -7.42 0.99 -29.02
N PHE A 322 -8.75 0.94 -29.17
CA PHE A 322 -9.43 1.71 -30.21
C PHE A 322 -9.32 3.22 -30.00
N ALA A 323 -9.41 3.70 -28.76
CA ALA A 323 -9.19 5.11 -28.44
C ALA A 323 -7.80 5.59 -28.86
N THR A 324 -6.77 4.78 -28.62
CA THR A 324 -5.39 5.07 -29.05
C THR A 324 -5.29 5.12 -30.57
N ILE A 325 -5.92 4.19 -31.29
CA ILE A 325 -5.93 4.17 -32.75
C ILE A 325 -6.60 5.43 -33.30
N VAL A 326 -7.78 5.79 -32.79
CA VAL A 326 -8.51 6.99 -33.25
C VAL A 326 -7.71 8.26 -32.97
N TYR A 327 -7.05 8.36 -31.80
CA TYR A 327 -6.12 9.44 -31.50
C TYR A 327 -4.98 9.52 -32.53
N VAL A 328 -4.32 8.41 -32.83
CA VAL A 328 -3.22 8.36 -33.82
C VAL A 328 -3.71 8.78 -35.22
N VAL A 329 -4.89 8.32 -35.64
CA VAL A 329 -5.49 8.70 -36.93
C VAL A 329 -5.72 10.21 -37.01
N ARG A 330 -6.20 10.82 -35.93
CA ARG A 330 -6.52 12.25 -35.87
C ARG A 330 -5.28 13.13 -35.75
N ASP A 331 -4.47 12.92 -34.71
CA ASP A 331 -3.39 13.82 -34.32
C ASP A 331 -2.06 13.50 -35.02
N MET A 332 -1.79 12.23 -35.36
CA MET A 332 -0.50 11.83 -35.94
C MET A 332 -0.54 11.67 -37.47
N ILE A 333 -1.68 11.21 -38.01
CA ILE A 333 -1.87 10.98 -39.45
C ILE A 333 -2.64 12.14 -40.12
N GLY A 334 -3.60 12.74 -39.43
CA GLY A 334 -4.44 13.83 -39.95
C GLY A 334 -5.61 13.39 -40.83
N ASP A 335 -6.06 12.13 -40.73
CA ASP A 335 -7.18 11.61 -41.54
C ASP A 335 -8.52 11.87 -40.83
N LYS A 336 -9.18 12.98 -41.21
CA LYS A 336 -10.42 13.43 -40.56
C LYS A 336 -11.60 12.48 -40.77
N THR A 337 -11.72 11.88 -41.95
CA THR A 337 -12.83 10.98 -42.27
C THR A 337 -12.72 9.69 -41.49
N MET A 338 -11.53 9.07 -41.47
CA MET A 338 -11.29 7.86 -40.68
C MET A 338 -11.40 8.13 -39.19
N THR A 339 -10.98 9.32 -38.72
CA THR A 339 -11.19 9.75 -37.34
C THR A 339 -12.67 9.73 -36.97
N GLN A 340 -13.52 10.39 -37.77
CA GLN A 340 -14.95 10.50 -37.47
C GLN A 340 -15.60 9.11 -37.40
N THR A 341 -15.33 8.26 -38.39
CA THR A 341 -15.82 6.88 -38.44
C THR A 341 -15.40 6.06 -37.22
N GLY A 342 -14.13 6.16 -36.81
CA GLY A 342 -13.63 5.43 -35.64
C GLY A 342 -14.18 5.99 -34.33
N LEU A 343 -14.28 7.32 -34.21
CA LEU A 343 -14.77 7.99 -33.01
C LEU A 343 -16.26 7.69 -32.75
N ASP A 344 -17.09 7.65 -33.79
CA ASP A 344 -18.52 7.34 -33.64
C ASP A 344 -18.74 5.90 -33.18
N GLN A 345 -18.01 4.94 -33.76
CA GLN A 345 -18.04 3.54 -33.31
C GLN A 345 -17.54 3.38 -31.87
N LEU A 346 -16.46 4.08 -31.50
CA LEU A 346 -15.90 4.04 -30.17
C LEU A 346 -16.87 4.63 -29.13
N LYS A 347 -17.53 5.75 -29.43
CA LYS A 347 -18.57 6.34 -28.56
C LYS A 347 -19.75 5.39 -28.37
N ALA A 348 -20.20 4.73 -29.45
CA ALA A 348 -21.27 3.74 -29.37
C ALA A 348 -20.88 2.52 -28.49
N ALA A 349 -19.63 2.05 -28.61
CA ALA A 349 -19.09 1.00 -27.76
C ALA A 349 -19.03 1.43 -26.28
N PHE A 350 -18.50 2.61 -25.99
CA PHE A 350 -18.41 3.13 -24.63
C PHE A 350 -19.78 3.39 -23.99
N ALA A 351 -20.78 3.78 -24.79
CA ALA A 351 -22.13 4.07 -24.31
C ALA A 351 -22.79 2.87 -23.60
N ILE A 352 -22.42 1.63 -23.93
CA ILE A 352 -22.88 0.43 -23.22
C ILE A 352 -22.45 0.47 -21.75
N PHE A 353 -21.19 0.84 -21.49
CA PHE A 353 -20.63 0.94 -20.16
C PHE A 353 -21.14 2.17 -19.41
N ALA A 354 -21.21 3.32 -20.08
CA ALA A 354 -21.76 4.54 -19.48
C ALA A 354 -23.24 4.39 -19.08
N ALA A 355 -24.01 3.57 -19.80
CA ALA A 355 -25.38 3.21 -19.46
C ALA A 355 -25.48 2.07 -18.43
N ASN A 356 -24.34 1.51 -17.98
CA ASN A 356 -24.22 0.34 -17.11
C ASN A 356 -24.97 -0.91 -17.65
N LYS A 357 -24.86 -1.16 -18.96
CA LYS A 357 -25.55 -2.24 -19.70
C LYS A 357 -24.61 -3.32 -20.26
N GLN A 358 -23.34 -3.30 -19.88
CA GLN A 358 -22.40 -4.37 -20.21
C GLN A 358 -22.86 -5.70 -19.59
N LYS A 359 -22.30 -6.83 -20.05
CA LYS A 359 -22.74 -8.18 -19.64
C LYS A 359 -22.84 -8.36 -18.11
N TYR A 360 -21.89 -7.80 -17.37
CA TYR A 360 -21.92 -7.72 -15.92
C TYR A 360 -21.89 -6.26 -15.47
N PRO A 361 -23.06 -5.63 -15.23
CA PRO A 361 -23.16 -4.27 -14.74
C PRO A 361 -22.41 -4.08 -13.41
N LEU A 362 -21.97 -2.84 -13.15
CA LEU A 362 -21.41 -2.45 -11.86
C LEU A 362 -22.53 -2.27 -10.83
N VAL A 363 -22.34 -2.78 -9.61
CA VAL A 363 -23.31 -2.75 -8.51
C VAL A 363 -22.78 -2.02 -7.27
N ARG A 364 -23.69 -1.62 -6.37
CA ARG A 364 -23.40 -0.77 -5.20
C ARG A 364 -22.52 -1.50 -4.16
N GLU A 365 -21.81 -0.72 -3.34
CA GLU A 365 -20.62 -1.05 -2.52
C GLU A 365 -19.30 -0.71 -3.26
N SER A 366 -19.16 0.53 -3.72
CA SER A 366 -18.00 1.02 -4.50
C SER A 366 -17.81 0.46 -5.92
N ILE A 367 -18.92 0.32 -6.67
CA ILE A 367 -18.93 -0.02 -8.10
C ILE A 367 -18.09 -1.26 -8.46
N VAL A 368 -18.47 -2.41 -7.94
CA VAL A 368 -17.87 -3.71 -8.29
C VAL A 368 -18.62 -4.39 -9.44
N SER A 369 -17.94 -5.21 -10.24
CA SER A 369 -18.58 -6.06 -11.26
C SER A 369 -19.54 -7.08 -10.63
N SER A 370 -20.72 -7.24 -11.22
CA SER A 370 -21.71 -8.24 -10.80
C SER A 370 -21.36 -9.68 -11.17
N ALA A 371 -20.24 -9.94 -11.84
CA ALA A 371 -19.87 -11.25 -12.35
C ALA A 371 -19.88 -12.36 -11.30
N SER A 372 -19.31 -12.13 -10.11
CA SER A 372 -19.30 -13.16 -9.06
C SER A 372 -20.69 -13.40 -8.45
N TYR A 373 -21.54 -12.37 -8.37
CA TYR A 373 -22.92 -12.51 -7.91
C TYR A 373 -23.77 -13.34 -8.89
N ALA A 374 -23.52 -13.17 -10.20
CA ALA A 374 -24.24 -13.91 -11.24
C ALA A 374 -23.75 -15.36 -11.40
N THR A 375 -22.43 -15.59 -11.24
CA THR A 375 -21.81 -16.89 -11.56
C THR A 375 -21.47 -17.73 -10.34
N GLY A 376 -21.42 -17.15 -9.14
CA GLY A 376 -20.90 -17.80 -7.93
C GLY A 376 -19.38 -18.01 -7.93
N ASN A 377 -18.66 -17.59 -8.97
CA ASN A 377 -17.21 -17.74 -9.08
C ASN A 377 -16.49 -16.51 -8.50
N ALA A 378 -15.83 -16.66 -7.36
CA ALA A 378 -15.07 -15.58 -6.73
C ALA A 378 -13.84 -15.11 -7.53
N GLY A 379 -13.39 -15.88 -8.53
CA GLY A 379 -12.32 -15.48 -9.46
C GLY A 379 -12.84 -14.85 -10.75
N ALA A 380 -14.16 -14.67 -10.91
CA ALA A 380 -14.72 -14.03 -12.10
C ALA A 380 -14.18 -12.61 -12.26
N ASP A 381 -13.82 -12.24 -13.49
CA ASP A 381 -13.15 -10.98 -13.81
C ASP A 381 -11.99 -10.69 -12.85
N PHE A 382 -11.11 -11.67 -12.65
CA PHE A 382 -9.91 -11.59 -11.79
C PHE A 382 -10.20 -11.23 -10.31
N GLY A 383 -11.42 -11.49 -9.84
CA GLY A 383 -11.83 -11.15 -8.48
C GLY A 383 -12.26 -9.69 -8.33
N ASN A 384 -12.65 -9.02 -9.41
CA ASN A 384 -13.13 -7.63 -9.37
C ASN A 384 -14.28 -7.45 -8.36
N THR A 385 -15.19 -8.41 -8.23
CA THR A 385 -16.26 -8.34 -7.20
C THR A 385 -15.72 -8.26 -5.77
N TYR A 386 -14.50 -8.73 -5.54
CA TYR A 386 -13.78 -8.70 -4.26
C TYR A 386 -12.73 -7.57 -4.21
N TYR A 387 -12.93 -6.50 -4.99
CA TYR A 387 -12.09 -5.31 -5.06
C TYR A 387 -10.67 -5.54 -5.62
N ASN A 388 -10.41 -6.67 -6.27
CA ASN A 388 -9.15 -6.87 -6.96
C ASN A 388 -9.06 -6.00 -8.21
N ASP A 389 -7.86 -5.49 -8.46
CA ASP A 389 -7.46 -5.01 -9.78
C ASP A 389 -8.30 -3.84 -10.34
N HIS A 390 -9.07 -3.14 -9.50
CA HIS A 390 -9.91 -2.02 -9.93
C HIS A 390 -9.11 -0.97 -10.72
N HIS A 391 -7.92 -0.61 -10.26
CA HIS A 391 -7.04 0.32 -10.98
C HIS A 391 -6.54 -0.22 -12.33
N PHE A 392 -6.38 -1.54 -12.48
CA PHE A 392 -6.06 -2.15 -13.77
C PHE A 392 -7.27 -2.18 -14.69
N HIS A 393 -8.45 -2.54 -14.18
CA HIS A 393 -9.67 -2.69 -14.98
C HIS A 393 -10.16 -1.31 -15.41
N TYR A 394 -10.43 -0.44 -14.43
CA TYR A 394 -11.04 0.86 -14.65
C TYR A 394 -10.06 1.86 -15.26
N GLY A 395 -8.75 1.68 -15.03
CA GLY A 395 -7.71 2.49 -15.67
C GLY A 395 -7.81 2.48 -17.21
N TYR A 396 -8.12 1.35 -17.83
CA TYR A 396 -8.33 1.31 -19.27
C TYR A 396 -9.58 2.06 -19.74
N HIS A 397 -10.68 2.00 -18.97
CA HIS A 397 -11.91 2.73 -19.27
C HIS A 397 -11.69 4.24 -19.11
N ILE A 398 -10.98 4.65 -18.05
CA ILE A 398 -10.61 6.05 -17.80
C ILE A 398 -9.72 6.57 -18.93
N LEU A 399 -8.70 5.80 -19.35
CA LEU A 399 -7.82 6.17 -20.47
C LEU A 399 -8.59 6.35 -21.78
N ALA A 400 -9.48 5.39 -22.10
CA ALA A 400 -10.33 5.47 -23.28
C ALA A 400 -11.22 6.73 -23.23
N ALA A 401 -11.85 7.00 -22.09
CA ALA A 401 -12.69 8.16 -21.89
C ALA A 401 -11.92 9.49 -22.00
N ALA A 402 -10.70 9.55 -21.47
CA ALA A 402 -9.84 10.73 -21.56
C ALA A 402 -9.47 11.04 -23.03
N MET A 403 -9.12 10.01 -23.80
CA MET A 403 -8.85 10.15 -25.24
C MET A 403 -10.10 10.55 -26.03
N ILE A 404 -11.26 9.94 -25.76
CA ILE A 404 -12.52 10.36 -26.39
C ILE A 404 -12.84 11.82 -26.05
N GLY A 405 -12.66 12.23 -24.79
CA GLY A 405 -12.89 13.60 -24.35
C GLY A 405 -11.93 14.62 -24.97
N PHE A 406 -10.68 14.24 -25.23
CA PHE A 406 -9.72 15.04 -25.96
C PHE A 406 -10.11 15.23 -27.44
N LEU A 407 -10.73 14.20 -28.05
CA LEU A 407 -11.22 14.24 -29.43
C LEU A 407 -12.59 14.95 -29.54
N ASP A 408 -13.45 14.80 -28.54
CA ASP A 408 -14.78 15.41 -28.42
C ASP A 408 -15.09 15.82 -26.96
N PRO A 409 -14.82 17.09 -26.59
CA PRO A 409 -15.09 17.60 -25.25
C PRO A 409 -16.57 17.62 -24.86
N SER A 410 -17.50 17.63 -25.83
CA SER A 410 -18.94 17.64 -25.54
C SER A 410 -19.41 16.28 -25.02
N TRP A 411 -18.86 15.20 -25.58
CA TRP A 411 -19.10 13.83 -25.11
C TRP A 411 -18.61 13.64 -23.66
N ALA A 412 -17.44 14.17 -23.32
CA ALA A 412 -16.89 14.05 -21.97
C ALA A 412 -17.81 14.68 -20.92
N LYS A 413 -18.42 15.85 -21.23
CA LYS A 413 -19.39 16.50 -20.34
C LYS A 413 -20.61 15.62 -20.07
N GLN A 414 -21.10 14.89 -21.07
CA GLN A 414 -22.27 14.02 -20.95
C GLN A 414 -21.97 12.75 -20.16
N ASN A 415 -20.74 12.25 -20.19
CA ASN A 415 -20.33 10.99 -19.54
C ASN A 415 -19.54 11.20 -18.23
N ARG A 416 -19.35 12.46 -17.83
CA ARG A 416 -18.49 12.87 -16.71
C ARG A 416 -18.78 12.10 -15.42
N ASP A 417 -20.05 11.94 -15.07
CA ASP A 417 -20.42 11.40 -13.76
C ASP A 417 -20.08 9.91 -13.64
N TYR A 418 -20.25 9.13 -14.72
CA TYR A 418 -19.82 7.73 -14.80
C TYR A 418 -18.28 7.61 -14.72
N ILE A 419 -17.57 8.42 -15.50
CA ILE A 419 -16.10 8.41 -15.53
C ILE A 419 -15.53 8.80 -14.16
N ASN A 420 -16.07 9.85 -13.54
CA ASN A 420 -15.65 10.29 -12.22
C ASN A 420 -15.95 9.25 -11.14
N ALA A 421 -16.99 8.42 -11.28
CA ALA A 421 -17.23 7.31 -10.36
C ALA A 421 -16.07 6.29 -10.41
N LEU A 422 -15.60 5.93 -11.62
CA LEU A 422 -14.45 5.04 -11.80
C LEU A 422 -13.15 5.64 -11.23
N VAL A 423 -12.91 6.93 -11.47
CA VAL A 423 -11.73 7.64 -10.92
C VAL A 423 -11.77 7.67 -9.39
N ARG A 424 -12.92 8.02 -8.81
CA ARG A 424 -13.11 8.11 -7.35
C ARG A 424 -12.97 6.75 -6.69
N ASP A 425 -13.42 5.67 -7.33
CA ASP A 425 -13.25 4.34 -6.78
C ASP A 425 -11.78 3.95 -6.59
N VAL A 426 -10.92 4.29 -7.54
CA VAL A 426 -9.50 3.91 -7.53
C VAL A 426 -8.65 4.88 -6.71
N ALA A 427 -8.93 6.19 -6.80
CA ALA A 427 -8.03 7.24 -6.37
C ALA A 427 -8.75 8.46 -5.74
N ASN A 428 -9.86 8.27 -5.03
CA ASN A 428 -10.50 9.36 -4.29
C ASN A 428 -9.49 10.07 -3.36
N PRO A 429 -9.27 11.39 -3.50
CA PRO A 429 -8.30 12.12 -2.69
C PRO A 429 -8.89 12.69 -1.40
N SER A 430 -10.20 12.53 -1.15
CA SER A 430 -10.90 13.27 -0.09
C SER A 430 -11.70 12.38 0.85
N ALA A 431 -11.45 12.53 2.15
CA ALA A 431 -12.25 11.92 3.21
C ALA A 431 -13.70 12.46 3.25
N LYS A 432 -13.99 13.56 2.54
CA LYS A 432 -15.36 14.11 2.45
C LYS A 432 -16.25 13.26 1.53
N ASP A 433 -15.66 12.47 0.64
CA ASP A 433 -16.40 11.54 -0.20
C ASP A 433 -16.86 10.34 0.63
N GLN A 434 -18.16 10.22 0.84
CA GLN A 434 -18.76 9.12 1.61
C GLN A 434 -19.05 7.89 0.75
N MET A 435 -18.85 7.95 -0.57
CA MET A 435 -19.11 6.83 -1.48
C MET A 435 -17.89 5.95 -1.70
N PHE A 436 -16.69 6.52 -1.61
CA PHE A 436 -15.43 5.84 -1.94
C PHE A 436 -14.37 6.08 -0.87
N PRO A 437 -13.62 5.05 -0.45
CA PRO A 437 -12.49 5.23 0.46
C PRO A 437 -11.41 6.06 -0.22
N MET A 438 -10.61 6.77 0.59
CA MET A 438 -9.46 7.48 0.03
C MET A 438 -8.44 6.49 -0.52
N TRP A 439 -7.89 6.79 -1.70
CA TRP A 439 -6.73 6.11 -2.28
C TRP A 439 -6.82 4.58 -2.30
N ARG A 440 -7.99 3.99 -2.63
CA ARG A 440 -8.25 2.53 -2.53
C ARG A 440 -7.06 1.67 -2.91
N ASN A 441 -6.45 1.97 -4.06
CA ASN A 441 -5.35 1.19 -4.58
C ASN A 441 -3.97 1.77 -4.26
N PHE A 442 -3.82 3.07 -4.02
CA PHE A 442 -2.49 3.69 -3.83
C PHE A 442 -2.11 3.81 -2.37
N ASP A 443 -0.94 3.29 -2.01
CA ASP A 443 -0.38 3.41 -0.68
C ASP A 443 0.77 4.41 -0.69
N TRP A 444 0.51 5.59 -0.12
CA TRP A 444 1.45 6.71 -0.11
C TRP A 444 2.73 6.41 0.69
N TYR A 445 2.66 5.58 1.74
CA TYR A 445 3.85 5.21 2.50
C TYR A 445 4.70 4.18 1.74
N HIS A 446 4.07 3.26 1.02
CA HIS A 446 4.80 2.28 0.21
C HIS A 446 5.24 2.83 -1.16
N GLY A 447 4.67 3.96 -1.61
CA GLY A 447 4.99 4.64 -2.86
C GLY A 447 4.46 3.94 -4.11
N HIS A 448 3.51 3.00 -3.96
CA HIS A 448 2.96 2.24 -5.09
C HIS A 448 1.53 1.73 -4.82
N SER A 449 0.92 1.18 -5.87
CA SER A 449 -0.43 0.60 -5.78
C SER A 449 -0.43 -0.85 -5.30
N TRP A 450 -1.52 -1.27 -4.67
CA TRP A 450 -1.86 -2.66 -4.34
C TRP A 450 -3.03 -3.16 -5.20
N ALA A 451 -2.91 -4.41 -5.67
CA ALA A 451 -3.87 -5.07 -6.56
C ALA A 451 -4.91 -5.90 -5.81
N HIS A 452 -4.47 -6.64 -4.78
CA HIS A 452 -5.36 -7.48 -4.00
C HIS A 452 -6.32 -6.68 -3.12
N GLY A 453 -7.62 -6.98 -3.24
CA GLY A 453 -8.72 -6.54 -2.40
C GLY A 453 -8.96 -7.50 -1.23
N LEU A 454 -10.18 -8.00 -1.08
CA LEU A 454 -10.63 -8.80 0.07
C LEU A 454 -10.21 -10.27 0.00
N TYR A 455 -8.90 -10.52 -0.13
CA TYR A 455 -8.30 -11.85 -0.07
C TYR A 455 -7.30 -11.92 1.08
N ALA A 456 -7.48 -12.90 1.97
CA ALA A 456 -6.47 -13.22 2.96
C ALA A 456 -5.31 -13.94 2.27
N ALA A 457 -4.11 -13.35 2.33
CA ALA A 457 -2.89 -13.94 1.82
C ALA A 457 -1.83 -13.95 2.92
N MET A 458 -1.08 -15.04 3.00
CA MET A 458 -0.03 -15.23 4.02
C MET A 458 1.15 -14.27 3.81
N ASP A 459 1.37 -13.82 2.58
CA ASP A 459 2.47 -12.92 2.20
C ASP A 459 2.05 -11.44 2.17
N GLY A 460 0.83 -11.12 2.64
CA GLY A 460 0.28 -9.76 2.61
C GLY A 460 -0.32 -9.37 1.25
N LYS A 461 -0.37 -8.06 0.95
CA LYS A 461 -0.88 -7.55 -0.32
C LYS A 461 0.14 -7.78 -1.46
N ALA A 462 -0.36 -7.97 -2.68
CA ALA A 462 0.45 -8.06 -3.89
C ALA A 462 0.08 -6.94 -4.88
N SER A 463 1.03 -6.52 -5.72
CA SER A 463 0.82 -5.57 -6.82
C SER A 463 0.64 -6.24 -8.18
N GLU A 464 0.75 -7.57 -8.25
CA GLU A 464 0.57 -8.37 -9.47
C GLU A 464 -0.52 -9.43 -9.25
N ASN A 465 -1.18 -9.83 -10.34
CA ASN A 465 -2.15 -10.91 -10.37
C ASN A 465 -1.46 -12.23 -10.01
N GLY A 466 -1.48 -12.59 -8.72
CA GLY A 466 -0.95 -13.86 -8.22
C GLY A 466 -1.81 -15.05 -8.66
N GLY A 467 -1.61 -15.50 -9.90
CA GLY A 467 -2.10 -16.78 -10.41
C GLY A 467 -0.95 -17.52 -11.10
N LYS A 468 -1.03 -18.85 -11.20
CA LYS A 468 -0.03 -19.70 -11.87
C LYS A 468 0.25 -19.35 -13.35
N ASP A 469 -0.46 -18.38 -13.93
CA ASP A 469 -0.24 -17.82 -15.27
C ASP A 469 0.53 -16.47 -15.29
N ALA A 470 1.00 -15.96 -14.15
CA ALA A 470 1.69 -14.67 -14.07
C ALA A 470 3.13 -14.70 -14.63
N SER A 471 3.79 -15.87 -14.61
CA SER A 471 5.20 -15.99 -14.97
C SER A 471 5.53 -15.75 -16.45
N GLU A 472 4.54 -15.52 -17.32
CA GLU A 472 4.76 -15.16 -18.73
C GLU A 472 4.48 -13.70 -19.09
N ARG A 473 3.93 -12.87 -18.18
CA ARG A 473 3.35 -11.56 -18.57
C ARG A 473 4.26 -10.34 -18.39
N VAL A 474 5.41 -10.48 -17.74
CA VAL A 474 6.35 -9.35 -17.51
C VAL A 474 7.19 -9.02 -18.76
N ALA A 475 7.13 -9.81 -19.82
CA ALA A 475 7.93 -9.56 -21.03
C ALA A 475 7.41 -8.45 -21.97
N ASN A 476 6.16 -7.99 -21.83
CA ASN A 476 5.53 -7.12 -22.85
C ASN A 476 4.80 -5.89 -22.28
N GLY A 477 5.52 -4.86 -21.83
CA GLY A 477 5.07 -3.45 -21.87
C GLY A 477 3.79 -3.01 -21.13
N GLU A 478 3.09 -3.89 -20.40
CA GLU A 478 1.78 -3.60 -19.78
C GLU A 478 1.84 -2.59 -18.62
N ASP A 479 2.96 -2.46 -17.92
CA ASP A 479 3.10 -1.55 -16.78
C ASP A 479 3.13 -0.05 -17.21
N ARG A 480 3.61 0.22 -18.44
CA ARG A 480 3.67 1.59 -18.97
C ARG A 480 2.32 2.16 -19.39
N THR A 481 1.37 1.33 -19.81
CA THR A 481 -0.01 1.78 -20.11
C THR A 481 -0.82 1.99 -18.84
N LYS A 482 -0.56 1.18 -17.80
CA LYS A 482 -1.22 1.24 -16.48
C LYS A 482 -0.82 2.49 -15.70
N SER A 483 0.46 2.86 -15.69
CA SER A 483 0.91 4.11 -15.05
C SER A 483 0.47 5.37 -15.79
N ARG A 484 0.23 5.28 -17.11
CA ARG A 484 -0.21 6.41 -17.94
C ARG A 484 -1.65 6.83 -17.66
N ALA A 485 -2.56 5.89 -17.41
CA ALA A 485 -3.95 6.18 -17.03
C ALA A 485 -4.09 6.80 -15.62
N GLN A 486 -3.09 6.60 -14.76
CA GLN A 486 -3.00 7.24 -13.43
C GLN A 486 -2.30 8.61 -13.48
N ARG A 487 -1.59 8.93 -14.55
CA ARG A 487 -0.76 10.15 -14.71
C ARG A 487 -1.37 11.19 -15.67
N ILE A 488 -2.23 10.77 -16.59
CA ILE A 488 -3.08 11.61 -17.45
C ILE A 488 -4.45 11.71 -16.80
#